data_AF-X1P1Z1-F1
#
_entry.id   AF-X1P1Z1-F1
#
_cell.length_a   1.000
_cell.length_b   1.000
_cell.length_c   1.000
_cell.angle_alpha   90.00
_cell.angle_beta   90.00
_cell.angle_gamma   90.00
#
_symmetry.space_group_name_H-M   'P 1'
#
loop_
_entity.id
_entity.type
_entity.pdbx_description
1 polymer ?
#
loop_
_entity_poly.entity_id
_entity_poly.type
_entity_poly.pdbx_seq_one_letter_code
_entity_poly.pdbx_strand_id
1 'polypeptide(L)'
;TVQCSPRRDTDLYVEDIKGTHADLTLPNWPFMSPGQHLVITLLGVAGGSPRPYPIRNSPVTQEEVDKGVINAILLKETLENLDDNSPLEFNVSVDFEGQGGSDNWTLFTPTSMTLRK
;
A
#
# COMPACT_ATOMS: atom_id res chain seq x y z
N THR A 1 8.48 -6.13 -1.84
CA THR A 1 8.06 -5.05 -0.93
C THR A 1 7.44 -3.93 -1.74
N VAL A 2 6.46 -3.21 -1.17
CA VAL A 2 5.76 -2.11 -1.87
C VAL A 2 6.75 -0.98 -2.16
N GLN A 3 6.69 -0.42 -3.35
CA GLN A 3 7.43 0.77 -3.74
C GLN A 3 6.43 1.93 -3.91
N CYS A 4 6.67 3.04 -3.22
CA CYS A 4 5.90 4.27 -3.37
C CYS A 4 6.69 5.27 -4.20
N SER A 5 6.06 5.92 -5.17
CA SER A 5 6.64 6.97 -6.00
C SER A 5 5.68 8.17 -6.09
N PRO A 6 6.18 9.41 -5.98
CA PRO A 6 7.57 9.82 -5.78
C PRO A 6 8.03 9.66 -4.32
N ARG A 7 9.32 9.33 -4.10
CA ARG A 7 9.94 9.30 -2.77
C ARG A 7 11.40 9.75 -2.84
N ARG A 8 11.92 10.30 -1.73
CA ARG A 8 13.36 10.60 -1.57
C ARG A 8 13.91 9.65 -0.50
N ASP A 9 14.68 8.65 -0.92
CA ASP A 9 15.21 7.61 -0.03
C ASP A 9 14.09 6.87 0.73
N THR A 10 14.05 6.93 2.06
CA THR A 10 12.98 6.39 2.91
C THR A 10 11.80 7.33 3.15
N ASP A 11 11.88 8.57 2.65
CA ASP A 11 10.94 9.63 2.98
C ASP A 11 9.97 9.90 1.82
N LEU A 12 8.69 10.04 2.16
CA LEU A 12 7.63 10.43 1.24
C LEU A 12 7.32 11.92 1.43
N TYR A 13 7.70 12.73 0.44
CA TYR A 13 7.46 14.18 0.44
C TYR A 13 6.15 14.48 -0.28
N VAL A 14 5.18 15.09 0.42
CA VAL A 14 3.89 15.49 -0.15
C VAL A 14 4.07 16.53 -1.27
N GLU A 15 5.09 17.38 -1.17
CA GLU A 15 5.48 18.35 -2.21
C GLU A 15 5.91 17.70 -3.53
N ASP A 16 6.48 16.49 -3.48
CA ASP A 16 6.96 15.80 -4.68
C ASP A 16 5.79 15.19 -5.47
N ILE A 17 4.65 14.98 -4.83
CA ILE A 17 3.42 14.50 -5.46
C ILE A 17 2.84 15.63 -6.33
N LYS A 18 3.21 15.60 -7.62
CA LYS A 18 2.82 16.58 -8.65
C LYS A 18 1.31 16.57 -8.96
N GLY A 19 0.59 15.50 -8.60
CA GLY A 19 -0.85 15.34 -8.84
C GLY A 19 -1.67 15.21 -7.55
N THR A 20 -2.78 14.50 -7.65
CA THR A 20 -3.68 14.20 -6.52
C THR A 20 -3.35 12.89 -5.82
N HIS A 21 -2.36 12.14 -6.30
CA HIS A 21 -1.99 10.83 -5.77
C HIS A 21 -0.52 10.48 -6.04
N ALA A 22 0.01 9.61 -5.19
CA ALA A 22 1.25 8.88 -5.40
C ALA A 22 0.95 7.46 -5.93
N ASP A 23 1.86 6.94 -6.74
CA ASP A 23 1.77 5.60 -7.31
C ASP A 23 2.44 4.59 -6.36
N LEU A 24 1.69 3.57 -5.98
CA LEU A 24 2.18 2.43 -5.24
C LEU A 24 2.30 1.25 -6.20
N THR A 25 3.48 0.65 -6.24
CA THR A 25 3.73 -0.56 -7.03
C THR A 25 4.13 -1.69 -6.10
N LEU A 26 3.51 -2.85 -6.28
CA LEU A 26 3.88 -4.07 -5.58
C LEU A 26 4.30 -5.10 -6.63
N PRO A 27 5.58 -5.52 -6.66
CA PRO A 27 6.02 -6.56 -7.58
C PRO A 27 5.28 -7.87 -7.29
N ASN A 28 5.19 -8.72 -8.30
CA ASN A 28 4.60 -10.05 -8.13
C ASN A 28 5.27 -10.84 -7.00
N TRP A 29 4.51 -11.77 -6.44
CA TRP A 29 4.95 -12.69 -5.41
C TRP A 29 4.85 -14.14 -5.88
N PRO A 30 5.58 -15.08 -5.26
CA PRO A 30 5.42 -16.50 -5.54
C PRO A 30 3.96 -16.92 -5.39
N PHE A 31 3.45 -17.68 -6.36
CA PHE A 31 2.05 -18.15 -6.40
C PHE A 31 0.98 -17.06 -6.60
N MET A 32 1.37 -15.85 -7.02
CA MET A 32 0.42 -14.81 -7.44
C MET A 32 -0.49 -15.35 -8.55
N SER A 33 -1.80 -15.31 -8.32
CA SER A 33 -2.82 -15.86 -9.23
C SER A 33 -4.02 -14.92 -9.30
N PRO A 34 -4.74 -14.89 -10.44
CA PRO A 34 -5.96 -14.10 -10.55
C PRO A 34 -7.03 -14.64 -9.58
N GLY A 35 -7.82 -13.74 -9.00
CA GLY A 35 -8.87 -14.06 -8.03
C GLY A 35 -8.41 -14.11 -6.57
N GLN A 36 -7.10 -14.13 -6.29
CA GLN A 36 -6.59 -14.00 -4.93
C GLN A 36 -6.96 -12.65 -4.35
N HIS A 37 -7.46 -12.62 -3.12
CA HIS A 37 -7.94 -11.38 -2.54
C HIS A 37 -6.78 -10.58 -1.95
N LEU A 38 -6.51 -9.40 -2.50
CA LEU A 38 -5.39 -8.54 -2.10
C LEU A 38 -5.89 -7.33 -1.31
N VAL A 39 -5.32 -7.15 -0.12
CA VAL A 39 -5.53 -5.98 0.71
C VAL A 39 -4.22 -5.24 0.90
N ILE A 40 -4.25 -3.93 0.64
CA ILE A 40 -3.16 -3.01 0.92
C ILE A 40 -3.71 -1.93 1.84
N THR A 41 -3.07 -1.78 3.00
CA THR A 41 -3.46 -0.81 4.03
C THR A 41 -2.24 0.03 4.41
N LEU A 42 -2.43 1.34 4.50
CA LEU A 42 -1.45 2.26 5.06
C LEU A 42 -1.78 2.51 6.53
N LEU A 43 -0.83 2.32 7.43
CA LEU A 43 -0.93 2.79 8.80
C LEU A 43 -0.14 4.10 8.92
N GLY A 44 -0.83 5.20 9.25
CA GLY A 44 -0.21 6.51 9.45
C GLY A 44 -0.71 7.16 10.73
N VAL A 45 0.00 8.16 11.25
CA VAL A 45 -0.41 8.89 12.46
C VAL A 45 -1.25 10.10 12.06
N ALA A 46 -2.43 10.28 12.65
CA ALA A 46 -3.25 11.48 12.46
C ALA A 46 -3.78 11.97 13.81
N GLY A 47 -3.46 13.21 14.16
CA GLY A 47 -3.83 13.79 15.46
C GLY A 47 -3.18 13.06 16.63
N GLY A 48 -1.95 12.59 16.45
CA GLY A 48 -1.17 11.87 17.46
C GLY A 48 -1.52 10.39 17.67
N SER A 49 -2.43 9.83 16.87
CA SER A 49 -2.83 8.40 16.97
C SER A 49 -2.65 7.66 15.65
N PRO A 50 -2.15 6.41 15.66
CA PRO A 50 -2.05 5.58 14.47
C PRO A 50 -3.46 5.22 13.96
N ARG A 51 -3.69 5.41 12.66
CA ARG A 51 -4.93 5.12 11.96
C ARG A 51 -4.66 4.33 10.68
N PRO A 52 -5.41 3.25 10.42
CA PRO A 52 -5.32 2.53 9.17
C PRO A 52 -6.13 3.24 8.08
N TYR A 53 -5.57 3.29 6.88
CA TYR A 53 -6.16 3.84 5.67
C TYR A 53 -6.15 2.76 4.59
N PRO A 54 -7.32 2.28 4.14
CA PRO A 54 -7.38 1.28 3.08
C PRO A 54 -6.94 1.90 1.76
N ILE A 55 -5.93 1.32 1.12
CA ILE A 55 -5.46 1.71 -0.22
C ILE A 55 -6.14 0.85 -1.27
N ARG A 56 -6.18 -0.46 -1.03
CA ARG A 56 -6.78 -1.45 -1.93
C ARG A 56 -7.42 -2.56 -1.13
N ASN A 57 -8.56 -3.02 -1.61
CA ASN A 57 -9.27 -4.19 -1.10
C ASN A 57 -10.04 -4.85 -2.25
N SER A 58 -9.33 -5.58 -3.11
CA SER A 58 -9.91 -6.17 -4.31
C SER A 58 -9.11 -7.40 -4.77
N PRO A 59 -9.74 -8.32 -5.52
CA PRO A 59 -9.03 -9.46 -6.07
C PRO A 59 -7.96 -9.04 -7.07
N VAL A 60 -6.91 -9.85 -7.17
CA VAL A 60 -5.87 -9.76 -8.20
C VAL A 60 -6.51 -10.06 -9.56
N THR A 61 -6.24 -9.21 -10.54
CA THR A 61 -6.74 -9.37 -11.91
C THR A 61 -5.78 -10.19 -12.76
N GLN A 62 -6.26 -10.79 -13.85
CA GLN A 62 -5.41 -11.50 -14.81
C GLN A 62 -4.33 -10.59 -15.41
N GLU A 63 -4.69 -9.35 -15.76
CA GLU A 63 -3.75 -8.38 -16.34
C GLU A 63 -2.58 -8.07 -15.40
N GLU A 64 -2.85 -7.98 -14.10
CA GLU A 64 -1.82 -7.75 -13.08
C GLU A 64 -0.85 -8.92 -12.93
N VAL A 65 -1.35 -10.15 -13.05
CA VAL A 65 -0.53 -11.36 -13.07
C VAL A 65 0.34 -11.38 -14.32
N ASP A 66 -0.24 -11.08 -15.48
CA ASP A 66 0.48 -11.07 -16.77
C ASP A 66 1.57 -9.98 -16.79
N LYS A 67 1.30 -8.81 -16.21
CA LYS A 67 2.28 -7.72 -16.06
C LYS A 67 3.31 -7.97 -14.96
N GLY A 68 3.03 -8.88 -14.03
CA GLY A 68 3.90 -9.17 -12.88
C GLY A 68 4.03 -8.01 -11.88
N VAL A 69 3.07 -7.07 -11.87
CA VAL A 69 3.08 -5.91 -10.97
C VAL A 69 1.65 -5.47 -10.66
N ILE A 70 1.38 -5.20 -9.37
CA ILE A 70 0.17 -4.51 -8.93
C ILE A 70 0.45 -3.02 -8.88
N ASN A 71 -0.46 -2.23 -9.44
CA ASN A 71 -0.47 -0.78 -9.26
C ASN A 71 -1.63 -0.40 -8.33
N ALA A 72 -1.36 0.48 -7.37
CA ALA A 72 -2.34 1.02 -6.44
C ALA A 72 -2.13 2.53 -6.28
N ILE A 73 -3.19 3.23 -5.90
CA ILE A 73 -3.21 4.69 -5.85
C ILE A 73 -3.26 5.12 -4.38
N LEU A 74 -2.30 5.93 -3.97
CA LEU A 74 -2.29 6.57 -2.66
C LEU A 74 -2.71 8.03 -2.80
N LEU A 75 -3.89 8.39 -2.30
CA LEU A 75 -4.40 9.74 -2.41
C LEU A 75 -3.54 10.72 -1.60
N LYS A 76 -3.20 11.85 -2.23
CA LYS A 76 -2.48 12.94 -1.59
C LYS A 76 -3.27 13.50 -0.40
N GLU A 77 -4.59 13.61 -0.53
CA GLU A 77 -5.46 14.06 0.55
C GLU A 77 -5.32 13.19 1.82
N THR A 78 -5.15 11.87 1.67
CA THR A 78 -4.90 10.98 2.82
C THR A 78 -3.61 11.38 3.53
N LEU A 79 -2.54 11.64 2.79
CA LEU A 79 -1.25 12.07 3.33
C LEU A 79 -1.31 13.46 3.95
N GLU A 80 -2.10 14.37 3.39
CA GLU A 80 -2.32 15.71 3.93
C GLU A 80 -3.04 15.69 5.29
N ASN A 81 -3.87 14.66 5.53
CA ASN A 81 -4.56 14.47 6.82
C ASN A 81 -3.69 13.80 7.90
N LEU A 82 -2.54 13.23 7.56
CA LEU A 82 -1.61 12.60 8.51
C LEU A 82 -0.70 13.65 9.15
N ASP A 83 -0.07 13.35 10.28
CA ASP A 83 0.85 14.25 10.95
C ASP A 83 2.19 14.31 10.19
N ASP A 84 2.81 15.48 10.11
CA ASP A 84 4.15 15.62 9.53
C ASP A 84 5.21 14.89 10.40
N ASN A 85 6.29 14.42 9.77
CA ASN A 85 7.36 13.67 10.41
C ASN A 85 6.87 12.40 11.13
N SER A 86 5.77 11.82 10.67
CA SER A 86 5.20 10.59 11.22
C SER A 86 5.61 9.35 10.41
N PRO A 87 5.71 8.18 11.05
CA PRO A 87 5.95 6.94 10.33
C PRO A 87 4.68 6.50 9.57
N LEU A 88 4.90 6.08 8.34
CA LEU A 88 3.95 5.43 7.45
C LEU A 88 4.33 3.97 7.31
N GLU A 89 3.40 3.05 7.51
CA GLU A 89 3.64 1.62 7.36
C GLU A 89 2.66 1.01 6.36
N PHE A 90 3.19 0.54 5.23
CA PHE A 90 2.42 -0.15 4.21
C PHE A 90 2.34 -1.63 4.53
N ASN A 91 1.15 -2.07 4.88
CA ASN A 91 0.82 -3.46 5.17
C ASN A 91 0.14 -4.08 3.95
N VAL A 92 0.65 -5.23 3.51
CA VAL A 92 0.09 -5.99 2.40
C VAL A 92 -0.27 -7.39 2.88
N SER A 93 -1.50 -7.78 2.59
CA SER A 93 -2.06 -9.06 2.98
C SER A 93 -2.76 -9.69 1.78
N VAL A 94 -2.49 -10.97 1.53
CA VAL A 94 -3.11 -11.72 0.42
C VAL A 94 -3.78 -12.97 0.95
N ASP A 95 -5.05 -13.15 0.60
CA ASP A 95 -5.78 -14.39 0.80
C ASP A 95 -5.60 -15.27 -0.44
N PHE A 96 -4.79 -16.32 -0.32
CA PHE A 96 -4.47 -17.22 -1.42
C PHE A 96 -5.66 -18.09 -1.85
N GLU A 97 -6.57 -18.37 -0.91
CA GLU A 97 -7.70 -19.28 -1.15
C GLU A 97 -8.96 -18.57 -1.69
N GLY A 98 -9.03 -17.24 -1.62
CA GLY A 98 -10.22 -16.45 -1.97
C GLY A 98 -11.43 -16.74 -1.07
N GLN A 99 -11.23 -17.38 0.08
CA GLN A 99 -12.30 -17.88 0.95
C GLN A 99 -12.64 -16.93 2.10
N GLY A 100 -11.87 -15.85 2.29
CA GLY A 100 -12.17 -14.82 3.30
C GLY A 100 -12.12 -15.31 4.76
N GLY A 101 -11.53 -16.48 5.00
CA GLY A 101 -11.29 -17.01 6.34
C GLY A 101 -10.19 -16.21 7.03
N SER A 102 -10.39 -15.88 8.31
CA SER A 102 -9.50 -15.03 9.11
C SER A 102 -8.07 -15.56 9.31
N ASP A 103 -7.78 -16.80 8.91
CA ASP A 103 -6.49 -17.49 9.13
C ASP A 103 -5.66 -17.72 7.85
N ASN A 104 -6.20 -17.41 6.66
CA ASN A 104 -5.57 -17.75 5.37
C ASN A 104 -4.78 -16.59 4.73
N TRP A 105 -4.61 -15.49 5.47
CA TRP A 105 -3.94 -14.30 4.96
C TRP A 105 -2.44 -14.41 5.14
N THR A 106 -1.73 -14.37 4.02
CA THR A 106 -0.28 -14.22 4.04
C THR A 106 0.07 -12.75 4.11
N LEU A 107 0.78 -12.40 5.19
CA LEU A 107 1.30 -11.06 5.42
C LEU A 107 2.67 -10.93 4.75
N PHE A 108 2.82 -9.89 3.94
CA PHE A 108 4.12 -9.50 3.40
C PHE A 108 4.85 -8.63 4.40
N THR A 109 6.18 -8.58 4.30
CA THR A 109 6.99 -7.66 5.10
C THR A 109 6.51 -6.22 4.87
N PRO A 110 6.05 -5.52 5.93
CA PRO A 110 5.57 -4.17 5.77
C PRO A 110 6.72 -3.26 5.37
N THR A 111 6.39 -2.21 4.62
CA THR A 111 7.35 -1.19 4.22
C THR A 111 7.10 0.06 5.04
N SER A 112 8.08 0.46 5.85
CA SER A 112 8.00 1.68 6.63
C SER A 112 8.68 2.85 5.89
N MET A 113 8.07 4.03 6.00
CA MET A 113 8.55 5.28 5.41
C MET A 113 8.26 6.43 6.38
N THR A 114 8.93 7.57 6.23
CA THR A 114 8.57 8.77 7.00
C THR A 114 7.85 9.77 6.11
N LEU A 115 6.69 10.26 6.56
CA LEU A 115 5.96 11.32 5.89
C LEU A 115 6.65 12.66 6.13
N ARG A 116 6.83 13.42 5.04
CA ARG A 116 7.34 14.79 5.03
C ARG A 116 6.37 15.68 4.26
N LYS A 117 5.99 16.82 4.83
CA LYS A 117 5.12 17.80 4.19
C LYS A 117 5.87 19.01 3.68
#